data_AF-A0A3E4LW53-F1
#
_entry.id   AF-A0A3E4LW53-F1
#
_cell.length_a   1.000
_cell.length_b   1.000
_cell.length_c   1.000
_cell.angle_alpha   90.00
_cell.angle_beta   90.00
_cell.angle_gamma   90.00
#
_symmetry.space_group_name_H-M   'P 1'
#
loop_
_entity.id
_entity.type
_entity.pdbx_description
1 polymer ?
#
loop_
_entity_poly.entity_id
_entity_poly.type
_entity_poly.pdbx_seq_one_letter_code
_entity_poly.pdbx_strand_id
1 'polypeptide(L)'
;MGTIYWRGRSTDGIWKSKTEAASFLELLKELDLEKEIINSYEYSVYDHAVLEKYGKTEDDVEFQNKDGDLDYDKLQAFIEQQPDLTDKELWELIMSRTGQAYYQTFERDSNGEKIEIDDADFDSNGKYMY
;
A
#
# COMPACT_ATOMS: atom_id res chain seq x y z
N MET A 1 -18.31 3.65 4.21
CA MET A 1 -16.87 3.89 4.09
C MET A 1 -16.50 4.73 5.27
N GLY A 2 -16.20 4.02 6.34
CA GLY A 2 -15.70 4.55 7.59
C GLY A 2 -14.26 5.01 7.39
N THR A 3 -13.86 5.95 8.22
CA THR A 3 -12.49 6.45 8.25
C THR A 3 -11.54 5.35 8.72
N ILE A 4 -10.42 5.20 8.02
CA ILE A 4 -9.30 4.35 8.44
C ILE A 4 -8.34 5.23 9.24
N TYR A 5 -8.07 4.83 10.47
CA TYR A 5 -7.09 5.49 11.33
C TYR A 5 -5.81 4.67 11.34
N TRP A 6 -4.72 5.26 10.86
CA TRP A 6 -3.41 4.62 10.89
C TRP A 6 -2.51 5.25 11.95
N ARG A 7 -1.73 4.42 12.64
CA ARG A 7 -0.70 4.85 13.57
C ARG A 7 0.58 4.05 13.34
N GLY A 8 1.70 4.74 13.25
CA GLY A 8 3.03 4.16 13.14
C GLY A 8 3.95 4.63 14.25
N ARG A 9 4.87 3.76 14.71
CA ARG A 9 5.95 4.14 15.62
C ARG A 9 7.23 3.34 15.38
N SER A 10 8.38 3.95 15.66
CA SER A 10 9.69 3.30 15.63
C SER A 10 9.89 2.35 16.83
N THR A 11 10.92 1.51 16.77
CA THR A 11 11.27 0.56 17.84
C THR A 11 11.64 1.22 19.16
N ASP A 12 12.34 2.36 19.10
CA ASP A 12 12.70 3.18 20.27
C ASP A 12 11.54 4.08 20.75
N GLY A 13 10.46 4.15 19.98
CA GLY A 13 9.29 4.98 20.27
C GLY A 13 9.53 6.50 20.19
N ILE A 14 10.68 6.95 19.67
CA ILE A 14 10.98 8.37 19.48
C ILE A 14 10.13 8.92 18.34
N TRP A 15 10.08 8.20 17.22
CA TRP A 15 9.27 8.57 16.08
C TRP A 15 7.87 7.97 16.20
N LYS A 16 6.86 8.79 15.98
CA LYS A 16 5.44 8.41 15.94
C LYS A 16 4.72 9.25 14.90
N SER A 17 3.83 8.63 14.16
CA SER A 17 2.96 9.31 13.21
C SER A 17 1.56 8.73 13.29
N LYS A 18 0.58 9.55 12.89
CA LYS A 18 -0.80 9.13 12.73
C LYS A 18 -1.38 9.82 11.51
N THR A 19 -2.30 9.16 10.84
CA THR A 19 -3.07 9.75 9.74
C THR A 19 -4.43 9.10 9.61
N GLU A 20 -5.29 9.74 8.83
CA GLU A 20 -6.65 9.30 8.57
C GLU A 20 -6.87 9.30 7.06
N ALA A 21 -7.58 8.30 6.56
CA ALA A 21 -7.87 8.18 5.13
C ALA A 21 -9.27 7.62 4.91
N ALA A 22 -9.90 7.94 3.77
CA ALA A 22 -11.21 7.40 3.42
C ALA A 22 -11.11 6.03 2.71
N SER A 23 -9.92 5.63 2.28
CA SER A 23 -9.63 4.32 1.67
C SER A 23 -8.19 3.88 1.92
N PHE A 24 -7.90 2.59 1.73
CA PHE A 24 -6.53 2.08 1.82
C PHE A 24 -5.63 2.62 0.69
N LEU A 25 -6.19 2.93 -0.48
CA LEU A 25 -5.44 3.54 -1.57
C LEU A 25 -4.99 4.97 -1.22
N GLU A 26 -5.89 5.77 -0.63
CA GLU A 26 -5.53 7.09 -0.11
C GLU A 26 -4.49 6.99 1.01
N LEU A 27 -4.66 6.01 1.92
CA LEU A 27 -3.68 5.77 2.97
C LEU A 27 -2.31 5.40 2.41
N LEU A 28 -2.24 4.53 1.41
CA LEU A 28 -1.00 4.16 0.72
C LEU A 28 -0.31 5.41 0.16
N LYS A 29 -1.05 6.23 -0.60
CA LYS A 29 -0.51 7.47 -1.21
C LYS A 29 0.00 8.45 -0.16
N GLU A 30 -0.73 8.63 0.94
CA GLU A 30 -0.33 9.48 2.06
C GLU A 30 0.97 8.98 2.73
N LEU A 31 1.09 7.66 2.94
CA LEU A 31 2.26 7.06 3.58
C LEU A 31 3.47 6.98 2.66
N ASP A 32 3.27 6.80 1.36
CA ASP A 32 4.31 6.72 0.34
C ASP A 32 4.80 8.12 -0.06
N LEU A 33 3.90 8.99 -0.56
CA LEU A 33 4.30 10.25 -1.19
C LEU A 33 4.44 11.41 -0.21
N GLU A 34 3.48 11.59 0.70
CA GLU A 34 3.43 12.79 1.55
C GLU A 34 4.28 12.65 2.80
N LYS A 35 4.31 11.44 3.38
CA LYS A 35 5.06 11.18 4.62
C LYS A 35 6.37 10.43 4.39
N GLU A 36 6.59 9.89 3.20
CA GLU A 36 7.78 9.10 2.84
C GLU A 36 8.11 7.99 3.85
N ILE A 37 7.08 7.40 4.47
CA ILE A 37 7.24 6.39 5.53
C ILE A 37 7.54 5.03 4.92
N ILE A 38 6.80 4.67 3.87
CA ILE A 38 6.89 3.37 3.20
C ILE A 38 7.51 3.46 1.79
N ASN A 39 8.01 4.65 1.45
CA ASN A 39 8.50 5.01 0.13
C ASN A 39 9.71 4.17 -0.32
N SER A 40 9.85 4.04 -1.64
CA SER A 40 11.04 3.50 -2.31
C SER A 40 11.59 4.53 -3.30
N TYR A 41 12.91 4.68 -3.32
CA TYR A 41 13.62 5.52 -4.31
C TYR A 41 13.84 4.81 -5.64
N GLU A 42 13.64 3.50 -5.70
CA GLU A 42 13.92 2.67 -6.88
C GLU A 42 12.69 2.47 -7.75
N TYR A 43 11.50 2.44 -7.14
CA TYR A 43 10.24 2.13 -7.81
C TYR A 43 9.05 2.74 -7.07
N SER A 44 7.93 2.86 -7.79
CA SER A 44 6.61 3.14 -7.19
C SER A 44 6.16 1.94 -6.37
N VAL A 45 5.83 2.16 -5.09
CA VAL A 45 5.42 1.08 -4.17
C VAL A 45 4.16 0.39 -4.68
N TYR A 46 3.23 1.15 -5.26
CA TYR A 46 2.00 0.59 -5.84
C TYR A 46 2.29 -0.23 -7.10
N ASP A 47 3.04 0.32 -8.05
CA ASP A 47 3.27 -0.34 -9.34
C ASP A 47 4.05 -1.65 -9.14
N HIS A 48 5.06 -1.63 -8.27
CA HIS A 48 5.82 -2.82 -7.89
C HIS A 48 4.91 -3.90 -7.28
N ALA A 49 4.00 -3.53 -6.38
CA ALA A 49 3.07 -4.48 -5.78
C ALA A 49 2.09 -5.08 -6.82
N VAL A 50 1.66 -4.31 -7.81
CA VAL A 50 0.88 -4.83 -8.94
C VAL A 50 1.73 -5.81 -9.75
N LEU A 51 2.99 -5.51 -10.06
CA LEU A 51 3.88 -6.45 -10.77
C LEU A 51 4.05 -7.78 -10.01
N GLU A 52 4.36 -7.71 -8.70
CA GLU A 52 4.56 -8.88 -7.85
C GLU A 52 3.33 -9.80 -7.85
N LYS A 53 2.12 -9.23 -7.80
CA LYS A 53 0.84 -9.98 -7.87
C LYS A 53 0.72 -10.83 -9.14
N TYR A 54 1.31 -10.38 -10.25
CA TYR A 54 1.32 -11.11 -11.51
C TYR A 54 2.62 -11.89 -11.75
N GLY A 55 3.48 -12.01 -10.73
CA GLY A 55 4.76 -12.71 -10.82
C GLY A 55 5.74 -12.02 -11.78
N LYS A 56 5.68 -10.69 -11.83
CA LYS A 56 6.48 -9.82 -12.70
C LYS A 56 7.43 -8.95 -11.89
N THR A 57 8.44 -8.43 -12.55
CA THR A 57 9.36 -7.41 -12.02
C THR A 57 9.70 -6.39 -13.09
N GLU A 58 10.20 -5.22 -12.71
CA GLU A 58 10.65 -4.17 -13.62
C GLU A 58 11.74 -4.65 -14.59
N ASP A 59 12.50 -5.67 -14.19
CA ASP A 59 13.59 -6.26 -14.99
C ASP A 59 13.10 -7.20 -16.10
N ASP A 60 11.80 -7.52 -16.17
CA ASP A 60 11.28 -8.44 -17.18
C ASP A 60 11.46 -7.86 -18.59
N VAL A 61 11.90 -8.72 -19.52
CA VAL A 61 12.25 -8.35 -20.90
C VAL A 61 11.11 -7.64 -21.65
N GLU A 62 9.86 -7.93 -21.29
CA GLU A 62 8.70 -7.27 -21.91
C GLU A 62 8.58 -5.78 -21.55
N PHE A 63 9.13 -5.37 -20.40
CA PHE A 63 9.22 -3.97 -19.96
C PHE A 63 10.53 -3.30 -20.36
N GLN A 64 11.40 -3.96 -21.12
CA GLN A 64 12.63 -3.33 -21.62
C GLN A 64 12.41 -2.68 -22.99
N ASN A 65 13.14 -1.60 -23.25
CA ASN A 65 13.24 -0.97 -24.55
C ASN A 65 14.25 -1.73 -25.44
N LYS A 66 14.46 -1.26 -26.66
CA LYS A 66 15.38 -1.88 -27.63
C LYS A 66 16.85 -1.92 -27.17
N ASP A 67 17.22 -1.06 -26.23
CA ASP A 67 18.58 -0.90 -25.71
C ASP A 67 18.78 -1.73 -24.41
N GLY A 68 17.71 -2.38 -23.92
CA GLY A 68 17.71 -3.21 -22.72
C GLY A 68 17.39 -2.46 -21.42
N ASP A 69 17.13 -1.15 -21.49
CA ASP A 69 16.75 -0.35 -20.34
C ASP A 69 15.24 -0.41 -20.08
N LEU A 70 14.81 -0.11 -18.85
CA LEU A 70 13.39 -0.04 -18.47
C LEU A 70 12.62 0.96 -19.36
N ASP A 71 11.56 0.44 -19.99
CA ASP A 71 10.57 1.17 -20.78
C ASP A 71 9.35 1.46 -19.90
N TYR A 72 9.35 2.65 -19.28
CA TYR A 72 8.29 3.08 -18.38
C TYR A 72 6.91 3.11 -19.04
N ASP A 73 6.83 3.39 -20.35
CA ASP A 73 5.55 3.42 -21.06
C ASP A 73 4.94 2.02 -21.17
N LYS A 74 5.77 0.99 -21.39
CA LYS A 74 5.31 -0.41 -21.43
C LYS A 74 4.92 -0.92 -20.05
N LEU A 75 5.73 -0.62 -19.03
CA LEU A 75 5.41 -0.97 -17.65
C LEU A 75 4.07 -0.35 -17.25
N GLN A 76 3.91 0.97 -17.45
CA GLN A 76 2.69 1.67 -17.09
C GLN A 76 1.48 1.15 -17.87
N ALA A 77 1.64 0.85 -19.17
CA ALA A 77 0.56 0.26 -19.97
C ALA A 77 0.15 -1.13 -19.47
N PHE A 78 1.07 -1.92 -18.91
CA PHE A 78 0.72 -3.19 -18.26
C PHE A 78 -0.06 -2.98 -16.97
N ILE A 79 0.41 -2.07 -16.10
CA ILE A 79 -0.23 -1.73 -14.82
C ILE A 79 -1.68 -1.27 -15.04
N GLU A 80 -1.89 -0.34 -15.97
CA GLU A 80 -3.21 0.22 -16.27
C GLU A 80 -4.20 -0.78 -16.87
N GLN A 81 -3.72 -1.92 -17.38
CA GLN A 81 -4.56 -3.01 -17.87
C GLN A 81 -4.96 -3.99 -16.76
N GLN A 82 -4.27 -3.98 -15.62
CA GLN A 82 -4.60 -4.86 -14.50
C GLN A 82 -5.72 -4.26 -13.65
N PRO A 83 -6.58 -5.09 -13.04
CA PRO A 83 -7.41 -4.66 -11.93
C PRO A 83 -6.58 -4.04 -10.81
N ASP A 84 -7.13 -2.98 -10.19
CA ASP A 84 -6.53 -2.39 -8.99
C ASP A 84 -6.35 -3.42 -7.88
N LEU A 85 -5.38 -3.15 -7.00
CA LEU A 85 -5.24 -3.90 -5.76
C LEU A 85 -6.49 -3.73 -4.90
N THR A 86 -6.94 -4.83 -4.31
CA THR A 86 -8.06 -4.83 -3.37
C THR A 86 -7.69 -4.06 -2.09
N ASP A 87 -8.69 -3.63 -1.32
CA ASP A 87 -8.45 -2.96 -0.03
C ASP A 87 -7.58 -3.82 0.91
N LYS A 88 -7.80 -5.14 0.88
CA LYS A 88 -7.01 -6.11 1.65
C LYS A 88 -5.55 -6.16 1.18
N GLU A 89 -5.31 -6.27 -0.12
CA GLU A 89 -3.96 -6.28 -0.68
C GLU A 89 -3.21 -4.96 -0.36
N LEU A 90 -3.92 -3.83 -0.41
CA LEU A 90 -3.36 -2.54 -0.02
C LEU A 90 -3.03 -2.46 1.48
N TRP A 91 -3.91 -2.98 2.33
CA TRP A 91 -3.67 -3.07 3.77
C TRP A 91 -2.45 -3.94 4.09
N GLU A 92 -2.37 -5.12 3.49
CA GLU A 92 -1.23 -6.05 3.64
C GLU A 92 0.07 -5.43 3.10
N LEU A 93 0.01 -4.74 1.97
CA LEU A 93 1.15 -4.00 1.41
C LEU A 93 1.68 -2.97 2.40
N ILE A 94 0.81 -2.10 2.93
CA ILE A 94 1.21 -1.10 3.92
C ILE A 94 1.78 -1.78 5.18
N MET A 95 1.14 -2.85 5.67
CA MET A 95 1.63 -3.59 6.84
C MET A 95 3.03 -4.18 6.62
N SER A 96 3.29 -4.73 5.43
CA SER A 96 4.57 -5.35 5.09
C SER A 96 5.72 -4.33 4.97
N ARG A 97 5.39 -3.10 4.56
CA ARG A 97 6.33 -2.00 4.38
C ARG A 97 6.39 -1.18 5.66
N THR A 98 7.30 -1.52 6.57
CA THR A 98 7.36 -0.82 7.85
C THR A 98 8.13 0.50 7.78
N GLY A 99 9.15 0.62 6.93
CA GLY A 99 10.03 1.80 6.90
C GLY A 99 10.46 2.26 8.31
N GLN A 100 10.19 3.52 8.66
CA GLN A 100 10.40 4.05 10.03
C GLN A 100 9.29 3.65 11.04
N ALA A 101 8.14 3.20 10.55
CA ALA A 101 7.00 2.73 11.32
C ALA A 101 7.07 1.22 11.61
N TYR A 102 8.09 0.79 12.36
CA TYR A 102 8.26 -0.64 12.71
C TYR A 102 7.01 -1.28 13.33
N TYR A 103 6.29 -0.54 14.18
CA TYR A 103 4.98 -0.96 14.66
C TYR A 103 3.90 -0.13 13.98
N GLN A 104 2.93 -0.82 13.38
CA GLN A 104 1.79 -0.22 12.70
C GLN A 104 0.48 -0.75 13.30
N THR A 105 -0.53 0.10 13.36
CA THR A 105 -1.88 -0.26 13.76
C THR A 105 -2.86 0.48 12.85
N PHE A 106 -3.89 -0.23 12.41
CA PHE A 106 -4.98 0.28 11.60
C PHE A 106 -6.24 0.13 12.44
N GLU A 107 -7.04 1.18 12.57
CA GLU A 107 -8.24 1.16 13.40
C GLU A 107 -9.42 1.73 12.63
N ARG A 108 -10.61 1.32 13.04
CA ARG A 108 -11.89 1.84 12.57
C ARG A 108 -12.79 2.17 13.75
N ASP A 109 -13.74 3.06 13.52
CA ASP A 109 -14.78 3.33 14.51
C ASP A 109 -15.80 2.18 14.57
N SER A 110 -16.15 1.79 15.79
CA SER A 110 -17.19 0.81 16.10
C SER A 110 -17.90 1.23 17.38
N ASN A 111 -19.16 1.67 17.26
CA ASN A 111 -19.99 2.11 18.39
C ASN A 111 -19.34 3.18 19.31
N GLY A 112 -18.57 4.09 18.73
CA GLY A 112 -17.87 5.16 19.47
C GLY A 112 -16.52 4.74 20.08
N GLU A 113 -16.08 3.52 19.83
CA GLU A 113 -14.75 3.02 20.19
C GLU A 113 -13.91 2.80 18.93
N LYS A 114 -12.58 2.86 19.08
CA LYS A 114 -11.64 2.47 18.03
C LYS A 114 -11.26 1.02 18.21
N ILE A 115 -11.49 0.22 17.20
CA ILE A 115 -11.08 -1.18 17.16
C ILE A 115 -10.09 -1.40 16.03
N GLU A 116 -9.12 -2.28 16.26
CA GLU A 116 -8.11 -2.62 15.27
C GLU A 116 -8.76 -3.34 14.07
N ILE A 117 -8.32 -2.98 12.86
CA ILE A 117 -8.74 -3.62 11.63
C ILE A 117 -7.97 -4.93 11.47
N ASP A 118 -8.68 -6.01 11.19
CA ASP A 118 -8.10 -7.33 10.93
C ASP A 118 -8.67 -7.99 9.67
N ASP A 119 -8.23 -9.22 9.39
CA ASP A 119 -8.67 -10.01 8.23
C ASP A 119 -10.20 -10.14 8.11
N ALA A 120 -10.92 -10.14 9.24
CA ALA A 120 -12.37 -10.30 9.26
C ALA A 120 -13.13 -9.02 8.85
N ASP A 121 -12.44 -7.89 8.69
CA ASP A 121 -13.02 -6.63 8.22
C ASP A 121 -13.05 -6.50 6.69
N PHE A 122 -12.52 -7.51 5.98
CA PHE A 122 -12.55 -7.59 4.52
C PHE A 122 -13.51 -8.69 4.05
N ASP A 123 -14.24 -8.42 2.96
CA ASP A 123 -15.12 -9.41 2.34
C ASP A 123 -14.33 -10.47 1.53
N SER A 124 -15.04 -11.43 0.94
CA SER A 124 -14.41 -12.50 0.15
C SER A 124 -13.68 -12.02 -1.11
N ASN A 125 -13.93 -10.78 -1.55
CA ASN A 125 -13.24 -10.15 -2.68
C ASN A 125 -12.13 -9.20 -2.21
N GLY A 126 -11.82 -9.16 -0.92
CA GLY A 126 -10.82 -8.29 -0.33
C GLY A 126 -11.27 -6.83 -0.20
N LYS A 127 -12.56 -6.55 -0.29
CA LYS A 127 -13.10 -5.19 -0.11
C LYS A 127 -13.33 -4.91 1.37
N TYR A 128 -12.94 -3.71 1.81
CA TYR A 128 -13.16 -3.26 3.18
C TYR A 128 -14.65 -3.00 3.45
N MET A 129 -15.16 -3.54 4.54
CA MET A 129 -16.62 -3.64 4.78
C MET A 129 -17.26 -2.43 5.49
N TYR A 130 -16.47 -1.49 6.00
CA TYR A 130 -16.96 -0.41 6.88
C TYR A 130 -16.89 0.98 6.22
#